data_AF-A0A2E6ZYC6-F1
#
_entry.id   AF-A0A2E6ZYC6-F1
#
_cell.length_a   1.000
_cell.length_b   1.000
_cell.length_c   1.000
_cell.angle_alpha   90.00
_cell.angle_beta   90.00
_cell.angle_gamma   90.00
#
_symmetry.space_group_name_H-M   'P 1'
#
loop_
_entity.id
_entity.type
_entity.pdbx_description
1 polymer ?
#
loop_
_entity_poly.entity_id
_entity_poly.type
_entity_poly.pdbx_seq_one_letter_code
_entity_poly.pdbx_strand_id
1 'polypeptide(L)'
;MQRQQERDTRFLLPIISGLGQRQYQLFFLVQATLHRLAQSGEFSVDDGVIRDTAQSLASTYETASKGIIYEHRATTLPAEQLARELKPLLEGQDGRGPVARESDLVEILRRIERAASEAKTVLEGGDRAYLDLVGRLLLPSPGQGASATPAEGDPAPSADDDRPSLIIP
;
A
#
# COMPACT_ATOMS: atom_id res chain seq x y z
N MET A 1 -6.68 4.02 -17.33
CA MET A 1 -6.70 2.91 -16.35
C MET A 1 -5.60 1.88 -16.63
N GLN A 2 -5.60 1.19 -17.76
CA GLN A 2 -4.60 0.13 -18.03
C GLN A 2 -3.13 0.60 -17.96
N ARG A 3 -2.79 1.74 -18.59
CA ARG A 3 -1.43 2.32 -18.51
C ARG A 3 -1.00 2.72 -17.08
N GLN A 4 -1.94 3.14 -16.24
CA GLN A 4 -1.64 3.47 -14.83
C GLN A 4 -1.33 2.20 -14.05
N GLN A 5 -2.14 1.15 -14.22
CA GLN A 5 -1.97 -0.11 -13.52
C GLN A 5 -0.66 -0.81 -13.93
N GLU A 6 -0.30 -0.78 -15.21
CA GLU A 6 0.99 -1.28 -15.69
C GLU A 6 2.17 -0.53 -15.08
N ARG A 7 2.07 0.80 -14.96
CA ARG A 7 3.12 1.63 -14.35
C ARG A 7 3.24 1.39 -12.85
N ASP A 8 2.12 1.38 -12.14
CA ASP A 8 2.04 1.08 -10.70
C ASP A 8 2.64 -0.30 -10.42
N THR A 9 2.30 -1.30 -11.23
CA THR A 9 2.85 -2.66 -11.12
C THR A 9 4.35 -2.68 -11.38
N ARG A 10 4.82 -2.02 -12.45
CA ARG A 10 6.24 -1.94 -12.80
C ARG A 10 7.06 -1.26 -11.71
N PHE A 11 6.47 -0.31 -11.00
CA PHE A 11 7.09 0.37 -9.86
C PHE A 11 7.09 -0.50 -8.59
N LEU A 12 5.97 -1.16 -8.27
CA LEU A 12 5.83 -1.99 -7.07
C LEU A 12 6.65 -3.28 -7.10
N LEU A 13 6.73 -3.95 -8.26
CA LEU A 13 7.40 -5.24 -8.38
C LEU A 13 8.84 -5.24 -7.81
N PRO A 14 9.75 -4.33 -8.20
CA PRO A 14 11.10 -4.32 -7.63
C PRO A 14 11.08 -4.04 -6.11
N ILE A 15 10.16 -3.23 -5.61
CA ILE A 15 10.04 -2.88 -4.19
C ILE A 15 9.66 -4.11 -3.35
N ILE A 16 8.79 -4.98 -3.86
CA ILE A 16 8.33 -6.15 -3.11
C ILE A 16 9.10 -7.42 -3.44
N SER A 17 9.76 -7.48 -4.60
CA SER A 17 10.51 -8.66 -5.03
C SER A 17 11.60 -9.06 -4.03
N GLY A 18 11.73 -10.36 -3.78
CA GLY A 18 12.75 -10.91 -2.88
C GLY A 18 12.48 -10.70 -1.38
N LEU A 19 11.33 -10.11 -0.99
CA LEU A 19 10.94 -10.08 0.41
C LEU A 19 10.58 -11.49 0.92
N GLY A 20 11.02 -11.82 2.12
CA GLY A 20 10.52 -13.00 2.83
C GLY A 20 9.07 -12.82 3.29
N GLN A 21 8.38 -13.90 3.65
CA GLN A 21 6.97 -13.85 4.07
C GLN A 21 6.72 -12.84 5.20
N ARG A 22 7.60 -12.82 6.22
CA ARG A 22 7.47 -11.89 7.35
C ARG A 22 7.67 -10.43 6.92
N GLN A 23 8.65 -10.17 6.06
CA GLN A 23 8.91 -8.83 5.54
C GLN A 23 7.76 -8.34 4.65
N TYR A 24 7.17 -9.21 3.84
CA TYR A 24 5.95 -8.94 3.08
C TYR A 24 4.80 -8.51 4.00
N GLN A 25 4.51 -9.29 5.04
CA GLN A 25 3.44 -8.98 5.99
C GLN A 25 3.65 -7.61 6.65
N LEU A 26 4.88 -7.33 7.11
CA LEU A 26 5.21 -6.05 7.73
C LEU A 26 5.13 -4.90 6.73
N PHE A 27 5.63 -5.09 5.51
CA PHE A 27 5.56 -4.09 4.45
C PHE A 27 4.11 -3.65 4.21
N PHE A 28 3.19 -4.60 4.01
CA PHE A 28 1.77 -4.31 3.79
C PHE A 28 1.09 -3.73 5.04
N LEU A 29 1.44 -4.18 6.24
CA LEU A 29 0.91 -3.61 7.48
C LEU A 29 1.31 -2.13 7.66
N VAL A 30 2.56 -1.80 7.34
CA VAL A 30 3.05 -0.42 7.36
C VAL A 30 2.32 0.40 6.29
N GLN A 31 2.18 -0.11 5.06
CA GLN A 31 1.41 0.58 4.00
C GLN A 31 -0.03 0.88 4.43
N ALA A 32 -0.72 -0.11 5.00
CA ALA A 32 -2.09 0.04 5.47
C ALA A 32 -2.21 1.13 6.55
N THR A 33 -1.23 1.20 7.44
CA THR A 33 -1.21 2.21 8.50
C THR A 33 -0.90 3.59 7.98
N LEU A 34 0.11 3.72 7.10
CA LEU A 34 0.44 4.99 6.44
C LEU A 34 -0.79 5.58 5.73
N HIS A 35 -1.50 4.74 4.99
CA HIS A 35 -2.71 5.14 4.29
C HIS A 35 -3.83 5.55 5.25
N ARG A 36 -4.07 4.79 6.32
CA ARG A 36 -5.05 5.12 7.36
C ARG A 36 -4.75 6.47 8.02
N LEU A 37 -3.49 6.71 8.38
CA LEU A 37 -3.05 7.97 9.01
C LEU A 37 -3.15 9.14 8.03
N ALA A 38 -2.80 8.95 6.76
CA ALA A 38 -2.98 9.98 5.75
C ALA A 38 -4.45 10.33 5.51
N GLN A 39 -5.38 9.39 5.72
CA GLN A 39 -6.81 9.62 5.62
C GLN A 39 -7.45 10.25 6.86
N SER A 40 -6.84 10.12 8.04
CA SER A 40 -7.40 10.72 9.27
C SER A 40 -7.45 12.24 9.20
N GLY A 41 -6.56 12.85 8.41
CA GLY A 41 -6.45 14.30 8.26
C GLY A 41 -5.91 15.02 9.50
N GLU A 42 -5.43 14.27 10.49
CA GLU A 42 -4.92 14.80 11.76
C GLU A 42 -3.66 15.64 11.56
N PHE A 43 -2.84 15.28 10.57
CA PHE A 43 -1.71 16.06 10.09
C PHE A 43 -1.43 15.78 8.61
N SER A 44 -0.71 16.68 7.94
CA SER A 44 -0.36 16.51 6.53
C SER A 44 0.68 15.40 6.37
N VAL A 45 0.31 14.35 5.64
CA VAL A 45 1.21 13.27 5.23
C VAL A 45 1.38 13.34 3.71
N ASP A 46 2.63 13.49 3.29
CA ASP A 46 3.07 13.41 1.89
C ASP A 46 4.25 12.43 1.77
N ASP A 47 4.73 12.18 0.56
CA ASP A 47 5.82 11.24 0.29
C ASP A 47 7.14 11.70 0.94
N GLY A 48 7.34 13.01 1.11
CA GLY A 48 8.51 13.58 1.80
C GLY A 48 8.50 13.25 3.29
N VAL A 49 7.33 13.38 3.94
CA VAL A 49 7.10 12.98 5.33
C VAL A 49 7.32 11.48 5.51
N ILE A 50 6.78 10.65 4.60
CA ILE A 50 6.96 9.19 4.65
C ILE A 50 8.43 8.82 4.52
N ARG A 51 9.16 9.44 3.59
CA ARG A 51 10.59 9.21 3.41
C ARG A 51 11.37 9.52 4.69
N ASP A 52 11.16 10.70 5.28
CA ASP A 52 11.84 11.15 6.50
C ASP A 52 11.54 10.24 7.71
N THR A 53 10.27 9.83 7.87
CA THR A 53 9.88 8.85 8.88
C THR A 53 10.55 7.50 8.66
N ALA A 54 10.52 6.96 7.43
CA ALA A 54 11.12 5.67 7.12
C ALA A 54 12.64 5.70 7.35
N GLN A 55 13.31 6.77 6.95
CA GLN A 55 14.75 6.97 7.13
C GLN A 55 15.14 7.00 8.62
N SER A 56 14.41 7.76 9.45
CA SER A 56 14.69 7.86 10.88
C SER A 56 14.44 6.54 11.63
N LEU A 57 13.34 5.86 11.34
CA LEU A 57 13.06 4.54 11.92
C LEU A 57 14.09 3.49 11.47
N ALA A 58 14.45 3.46 10.18
CA ALA A 58 15.45 2.53 9.66
C ALA A 58 16.80 2.73 10.38
N SER A 59 17.24 3.98 10.50
CA SER A 59 18.50 4.32 11.18
C SER A 59 18.48 3.91 12.65
N THR A 60 17.32 4.03 13.32
CA THR A 60 17.12 3.59 14.71
C THR A 60 17.28 2.07 14.85
N TYR A 61 16.61 1.28 13.99
CA TYR A 61 16.74 -0.18 14.03
C TYR A 61 18.12 -0.66 13.56
N GLU A 62 18.79 0.07 12.65
CA GLU A 62 20.19 -0.19 12.29
C GLU A 62 21.13 -0.02 13.48
N THR A 63 20.95 1.04 14.30
CA THR A 63 21.73 1.19 15.54
C THR A 63 21.38 0.13 16.57
N ALA A 64 20.09 -0.20 16.73
CA ALA A 64 19.65 -1.24 17.64
C ALA A 64 20.23 -2.63 17.27
N SER A 65 20.31 -2.95 15.97
CA SER A 65 20.92 -4.19 15.47
C SER A 65 22.41 -4.34 15.84
N LYS A 66 23.08 -3.22 16.15
CA LYS A 66 24.47 -3.15 16.60
C LYS A 66 24.59 -3.08 18.13
N GLY A 67 23.49 -3.23 18.86
CA GLY A 67 23.43 -3.13 20.32
C GLY A 67 23.49 -1.70 20.87
N ILE A 68 23.26 -0.69 20.02
CA ILE A 68 23.30 0.73 20.42
C ILE A 68 21.87 1.21 20.68
N ILE A 69 21.62 1.65 21.91
CA ILE A 69 20.33 2.22 22.32
C ILE A 69 20.33 3.71 21.96
N TYR A 70 19.88 4.01 20.75
CA TYR A 70 19.76 5.36 20.23
C TYR A 70 18.55 5.48 19.30
N GLU A 71 17.76 6.55 19.48
CA GLU A 71 16.62 6.86 18.62
C GLU A 71 16.95 8.04 17.71
N HIS A 72 16.92 7.81 16.40
CA HIS A 72 17.05 8.88 15.41
C HIS A 72 15.74 9.64 15.31
N ARG A 73 15.84 10.97 15.30
CA ARG A 73 14.68 11.84 15.06
C ARG A 73 14.53 12.14 13.58
N ALA A 74 13.28 12.17 13.13
CA ALA A 74 12.95 12.68 11.82
C ALA A 74 13.27 14.19 11.74
N THR A 75 13.51 14.70 10.54
CA THR A 75 13.89 16.10 10.33
C THR A 75 12.73 17.07 10.51
N THR A 76 11.50 16.60 10.33
CA THR A 76 10.28 17.43 10.38
C THR A 76 9.31 16.95 11.44
N LEU A 77 8.52 17.89 12.00
CA LEU A 77 7.49 17.57 13.00
C LEU A 77 6.43 16.56 12.50
N PRO A 78 5.88 16.68 11.27
CA PRO A 78 4.94 15.67 10.76
C PRO A 78 5.57 14.28 10.65
N ALA A 79 6.85 14.19 10.30
CA ALA A 79 7.55 12.92 10.20
C ALA A 79 7.87 12.33 11.58
N GLU A 80 8.18 13.15 12.58
CA GLU A 80 8.28 12.68 13.97
C GLU A 80 6.95 12.15 14.48
N GLN A 81 5.84 12.85 14.21
CA GLN A 81 4.51 12.39 14.61
C GLN A 81 4.18 11.06 13.94
N LEU A 82 4.40 10.95 12.62
CA LEU A 82 4.18 9.70 11.89
C LEU A 82 5.04 8.55 12.41
N ALA A 83 6.30 8.82 12.79
CA ALA A 83 7.17 7.82 13.40
C ALA A 83 6.61 7.31 14.74
N ARG A 84 6.09 8.21 15.59
CA ARG A 84 5.46 7.85 16.87
C ARG A 84 4.23 6.98 16.67
N GLU A 85 3.40 7.28 15.67
CA GLU A 85 2.21 6.47 15.35
C GLU A 85 2.54 5.09 14.77
N LEU A 86 3.66 4.97 14.04
CA LEU A 86 4.12 3.68 13.49
C LEU A 86 4.82 2.81 14.52
N LYS A 87 5.50 3.41 15.51
CA LYS A 87 6.34 2.69 16.48
C LYS A 87 5.61 1.54 17.20
N PRO A 88 4.36 1.69 17.68
CA PRO A 88 3.62 0.57 18.31
C PRO A 88 3.36 -0.63 17.40
N LEU A 89 3.42 -0.47 16.08
CA LEU A 89 3.27 -1.57 15.13
C LEU A 89 4.59 -2.31 14.86
N LEU A 90 5.70 -1.63 15.11
CA LEU A 90 7.06 -2.14 14.89
C LEU A 90 7.66 -2.68 16.19
N GLU A 91 7.08 -2.36 17.34
CA GLU A 91 7.46 -2.86 18.66
C GLU A 91 6.46 -3.91 19.18
N GLY A 92 6.97 -4.92 19.88
CA GLY A 92 6.16 -5.96 20.51
C GLY A 92 5.24 -5.40 21.60
N GLN A 93 4.21 -6.17 21.99
CA GLN A 93 3.18 -5.73 22.94
C GLN A 93 3.71 -5.29 24.31
N ASP A 94 4.91 -5.75 24.69
CA ASP A 94 5.54 -5.38 25.96
C ASP A 94 6.54 -4.21 25.84
N GLY A 95 6.71 -3.63 24.64
CA GLY A 95 7.72 -2.58 24.37
C GLY A 95 9.17 -3.03 24.55
N ARG A 96 9.41 -4.33 24.73
CA ARG A 96 10.73 -4.91 25.04
C ARG A 96 11.61 -5.18 23.83
N GLY A 97 11.13 -4.87 22.63
CA GLY A 97 11.88 -5.09 21.40
C GLY A 97 10.98 -5.09 20.17
N PRO A 98 11.58 -5.17 18.98
CA PRO A 98 10.85 -5.14 17.73
C PRO A 98 9.96 -6.38 17.53
N VAL A 99 8.87 -6.22 16.75
CA VAL A 99 7.95 -7.31 16.37
C VAL A 99 8.57 -8.36 15.45
N ALA A 100 9.76 -8.07 14.91
CA ALA A 100 10.55 -8.90 14.02
C ALA A 100 12.03 -8.60 14.23
N ARG A 101 12.92 -9.30 13.52
CA ARG A 101 14.36 -8.98 13.58
C ARG A 101 14.58 -7.55 13.12
N GLU A 102 15.50 -6.84 13.76
CA GLU A 102 15.87 -5.47 13.38
C GLU A 102 16.24 -5.40 11.90
N SER A 103 16.95 -6.41 11.38
CA SER A 103 17.29 -6.51 9.96
C SER A 103 16.07 -6.54 9.03
N ASP A 104 14.99 -7.21 9.43
CA ASP A 104 13.76 -7.25 8.65
C ASP A 104 13.05 -5.90 8.65
N LEU A 105 13.05 -5.20 9.80
CA LEU A 105 12.50 -3.85 9.92
C LEU A 105 13.30 -2.83 9.11
N VAL A 106 14.63 -2.92 9.17
CA VAL A 106 15.52 -2.07 8.36
C VAL A 106 15.25 -2.29 6.87
N GLU A 107 15.18 -3.55 6.42
CA GLU A 107 14.94 -3.86 5.00
C GLU A 107 13.62 -3.27 4.48
N ILE A 108 12.51 -3.43 5.23
CA ILE A 108 11.22 -2.87 4.80
C ILE A 108 11.23 -1.33 4.83
N LEU A 109 11.83 -0.72 5.84
CA LEU A 109 11.83 0.74 5.99
C LEU A 109 12.70 1.39 4.93
N ARG A 110 13.85 0.81 4.58
CA ARG A 110 14.70 1.26 3.47
C ARG A 110 14.01 1.15 2.11
N ARG A 111 13.18 0.12 1.91
CA ARG A 111 12.36 -0.01 0.70
C ARG A 111 11.28 1.06 0.62
N ILE A 112 10.63 1.37 1.73
CA ILE A 112 9.61 2.43 1.81
C ILE A 112 10.26 3.80 1.58
N GLU A 113 11.41 4.08 2.22
CA GLU A 113 12.18 5.30 2.02
C GLU A 113 12.52 5.50 0.54
N ARG A 114 13.07 4.45 -0.11
CA ARG A 114 13.40 4.49 -1.53
C ARG A 114 12.16 4.71 -2.40
N ALA A 115 11.09 3.97 -2.14
CA ALA A 115 9.85 4.08 -2.89
C ALA A 115 9.24 5.49 -2.78
N ALA A 116 9.16 6.05 -1.58
CA ALA A 116 8.66 7.41 -1.37
C ALA A 116 9.56 8.47 -2.04
N SER A 117 10.88 8.24 -2.10
CA SER A 117 11.82 9.13 -2.79
C SER A 117 11.69 9.06 -4.32
N GLU A 118 11.44 7.88 -4.88
CA GLU A 118 11.38 7.63 -6.33
C GLU A 118 9.99 7.85 -6.93
N ALA A 119 8.92 7.77 -6.14
CA ALA A 119 7.55 7.83 -6.64
C ALA A 119 7.26 9.11 -7.42
N LYS A 120 7.70 10.27 -6.94
CA LYS A 120 7.48 11.56 -7.62
C LYS A 120 8.12 11.66 -9.01
N THR A 121 9.13 10.84 -9.31
CA THR A 121 9.83 10.85 -10.61
C THR A 121 9.29 9.81 -11.57
N VAL A 122 8.77 8.69 -11.05
CA VAL A 122 8.30 7.56 -11.85
C VAL A 122 6.78 7.57 -12.05
N LEU A 123 6.02 8.03 -11.06
CA LEU A 123 4.56 7.99 -11.02
C LEU A 123 3.95 9.38 -11.23
N GLU A 124 2.67 9.41 -11.56
CA GLU A 124 1.84 10.61 -11.47
C GLU A 124 1.33 10.80 -10.04
N GLY A 125 1.20 12.06 -9.60
CA GLY A 125 0.73 12.40 -8.24
C GLY A 125 1.63 13.38 -7.48
N GLY A 126 2.77 13.76 -8.04
CA GLY A 126 3.67 14.74 -7.45
C GLY A 126 4.18 14.31 -6.08
N ASP A 127 3.99 15.16 -5.07
CA ASP A 127 4.45 14.90 -3.69
C ASP A 127 3.62 13.84 -2.94
N ARG A 128 2.54 13.32 -3.53
CA ARG A 128 1.70 12.24 -2.95
C ARG A 128 1.63 11.00 -3.83
N ALA A 129 2.50 10.88 -4.82
CA ALA A 129 2.44 9.82 -5.82
C ALA A 129 2.57 8.41 -5.19
N TYR A 130 3.39 8.26 -4.15
CA TYR A 130 3.53 7.02 -3.39
C TYR A 130 2.29 6.75 -2.54
N LEU A 131 1.77 7.74 -1.83
CA LEU A 131 0.51 7.60 -1.08
C LEU A 131 -0.67 7.19 -1.95
N ASP A 132 -0.80 7.81 -3.12
CA ASP A 132 -1.88 7.51 -4.06
C ASP A 132 -1.76 6.09 -4.61
N LEU A 133 -0.52 5.62 -4.87
CA LEU A 133 -0.25 4.22 -5.22
C LEU A 133 -0.68 3.27 -4.10
N VAL A 134 -0.30 3.57 -2.85
CA VAL A 134 -0.69 2.76 -1.69
C VAL A 134 -2.21 2.71 -1.55
N GLY A 135 -2.91 3.83 -1.76
CA GLY A 135 -4.36 3.87 -1.75
C GLY A 135 -4.99 2.97 -2.82
N ARG A 136 -4.47 2.99 -4.05
CA ARG A 136 -4.91 2.11 -5.14
C ARG A 136 -4.61 0.62 -4.87
N LEU A 137 -3.53 0.32 -4.17
CA LEU A 137 -3.14 -1.04 -3.81
C LEU A 137 -4.04 -1.64 -2.72
N LEU A 138 -4.44 -0.83 -1.74
CA LEU A 138 -5.26 -1.26 -0.60
C LEU A 138 -6.77 -1.23 -0.88
N LEU A 139 -7.22 -0.32 -1.75
CA LEU A 139 -8.58 -0.27 -2.27
C LEU A 139 -8.56 -0.71 -3.74
N PRO A 140 -8.55 -2.02 -4.04
CA PRO A 140 -8.79 -2.47 -5.39
C PRO A 140 -10.18 -1.97 -5.80
N SER A 141 -10.20 -1.10 -6.83
CA SER A 141 -11.44 -0.49 -7.31
C SER A 141 -12.48 -1.57 -7.62
N PRO A 142 -13.73 -1.48 -7.10
CA PRO A 142 -14.79 -2.41 -7.46
C PRO A 142 -15.15 -2.17 -8.93
N GLY A 143 -14.55 -2.96 -9.81
CA GLY A 143 -14.64 -2.81 -11.26
C GLY A 143 -13.71 -3.75 -12.03
N GLN A 144 -12.72 -4.34 -11.36
CA GLN A 144 -11.76 -5.26 -11.98
C GLN A 144 -12.24 -6.72 -12.15
N GLY A 145 -13.52 -7.01 -11.87
CA GLY A 145 -14.08 -8.38 -11.89
C GLY A 145 -15.21 -8.65 -12.88
N ALA A 146 -15.62 -7.68 -13.71
CA ALA A 146 -16.74 -7.87 -14.65
C ALA A 146 -16.43 -7.25 -16.02
N SER A 147 -15.50 -7.87 -16.76
CA SER A 147 -15.38 -7.70 -18.21
C SER A 147 -14.87 -8.98 -18.83
N ALA A 148 -15.74 -9.99 -18.81
CA ALA A 148 -15.73 -11.10 -19.74
C ALA A 148 -17.19 -11.49 -19.97
N THR A 149 -17.91 -10.67 -20.73
CA THR A 149 -19.09 -11.14 -21.47
C THR A 149 -18.56 -11.53 -22.86
N PRO A 150 -18.53 -12.81 -23.23
CA PRO A 150 -18.68 -13.17 -24.62
C PRO A 150 -20.19 -13.06 -24.90
N ALA A 151 -20.57 -11.98 -25.58
CA ALA A 151 -21.74 -12.01 -26.42
C ALA A 151 -21.38 -12.92 -27.60
N GLU A 152 -21.86 -14.15 -27.58
CA GLU A 152 -21.90 -15.00 -28.76
C GLU A 152 -23.37 -15.22 -29.08
N GLY A 153 -23.84 -14.47 -30.07
CA GLY A 153 -25.14 -14.69 -30.67
C GLY A 153 -25.08 -15.93 -31.53
N ASP A 154 -26.14 -16.72 -31.47
CA ASP A 154 -26.51 -17.62 -32.55
C ASP A 154 -27.97 -17.31 -32.92
N PRO A 155 -28.26 -16.89 -34.17
CA PRO A 155 -29.61 -16.64 -34.64
C PRO A 155 -30.10 -17.82 -35.49
N ALA A 156 -31.24 -18.43 -35.14
CA ALA A 156 -32.06 -19.21 -36.09
C ALA A 156 -33.48 -19.45 -35.51
N PRO A 157 -34.50 -19.76 -36.33
CA PRO A 157 -35.35 -18.78 -36.99
C PRO A 157 -36.84 -18.89 -36.57
N SER A 158 -37.59 -17.86 -36.94
CA SER A 158 -39.04 -17.66 -36.73
C SER A 158 -39.94 -18.71 -37.39
N ALA A 159 -41.09 -18.99 -36.76
CA ALA A 159 -42.46 -18.98 -37.34
C ALA A 159 -43.42 -19.67 -36.37
N ASP A 160 -44.37 -18.92 -35.81
CA ASP A 160 -45.83 -19.11 -35.98
C ASP A 160 -46.37 -19.99 -34.85
N ASP A 161 -47.56 -19.83 -34.28
CA ASP A 161 -48.60 -18.83 -34.31
C ASP A 161 -49.47 -19.20 -33.09
N ASP A 162 -50.32 -18.28 -32.65
CA ASP A 162 -51.57 -18.57 -31.95
C ASP A 162 -51.53 -18.80 -30.42
N ARG A 163 -51.82 -17.71 -29.70
CA ARG A 163 -52.47 -17.75 -28.39
C ARG A 163 -53.97 -17.97 -28.63
N PRO A 164 -54.68 -18.61 -27.69
CA PRO A 164 -55.56 -17.75 -26.90
C PRO A 164 -55.59 -18.05 -25.39
N SER A 165 -55.86 -16.96 -24.68
CA SER A 165 -56.19 -16.79 -23.25
C SER A 165 -57.35 -17.66 -22.78
N LEU A 166 -57.32 -18.20 -21.54
CA LEU A 166 -58.53 -18.34 -20.70
C LEU A 166 -58.22 -18.57 -19.19
N ILE A 167 -58.45 -17.50 -18.42
CA ILE A 167 -59.23 -17.36 -17.16
C ILE A 167 -59.18 -18.47 -16.08
N ILE A 168 -58.84 -18.00 -14.87
CA ILE A 168 -58.82 -18.62 -13.53
C ILE A 168 -60.21 -19.14 -13.09
N PRO A 169 -60.27 -20.18 -12.23
CA PRO A 169 -60.71 -19.95 -10.85
C PRO A 169 -59.74 -20.51 -9.80
#